data_AF-A0A7C4TN23-F1
#
_entry.id   AF-A0A7C4TN23-F1
#
_cell.length_a   1.000
_cell.length_b   1.000
_cell.length_c   1.000
_cell.angle_alpha   90.00
_cell.angle_beta   90.00
_cell.angle_gamma   90.00
#
_symmetry.space_group_name_H-M   'P 1'
#
loop_
_entity.id
_entity.type
_entity.pdbx_description
1 polymer ?
#
loop_
_entity_poly.entity_id
_entity_poly.type
_entity_poly.pdbx_seq_one_letter_code
_entity_poly.pdbx_strand_id
1 'polypeptide(L)'
;MNYRMFLGIIEREYTNKVASIMLRIEAPGIFGKNKGEAELRKSIDAFKNWFIGMLRTETLSGPDNVELRTVDYICHTALTKEAIPPFRPLHPLLVKALSLFTLQELEALFGSAFAANFSNMVGKGTLK
;
A
#
# COMPACT_ATOMS: atom_id res chain seq x y z
N MET A 1 14.21 10.76 6.98
CA MET A 1 12.85 10.88 7.58
C MET A 1 12.62 9.79 8.62
N ASN A 2 11.88 10.03 9.71
CA ASN A 2 11.58 8.98 10.71
C ASN A 2 10.63 7.92 10.14
N TYR A 3 10.91 6.63 10.38
CA TYR A 3 10.15 5.50 9.82
C TYR A 3 8.65 5.49 10.18
N ARG A 4 8.25 5.97 11.36
CA ARG A 4 6.83 6.09 11.75
C ARG A 4 6.11 7.16 10.95
N MET A 5 6.80 8.28 10.72
CA MET A 5 6.27 9.40 9.93
C MET A 5 6.10 8.98 8.47
N PHE A 6 7.06 8.24 7.92
CA PHE A 6 6.99 7.70 6.57
C PHE A 6 5.75 6.82 6.33
N LEU A 7 5.49 5.87 7.24
CA LEU A 7 4.30 5.03 7.15
C LEU A 7 3.01 5.86 7.23
N GLY A 8 2.95 6.79 8.17
CA GLY A 8 1.79 7.67 8.31
C GLY A 8 1.51 8.53 7.07
N ILE A 9 2.55 8.93 6.32
CA ILE A 9 2.39 9.66 5.05
C ILE A 9 1.79 8.74 3.99
N ILE A 10 2.27 7.50 3.86
CA ILE A 10 1.74 6.53 2.90
C ILE A 10 0.25 6.24 3.17
N GLU A 11 -0.11 5.95 4.42
CA GLU A 11 -1.49 5.63 4.77
C GLU A 11 -2.43 6.83 4.57
N ARG A 12 -1.95 8.04 4.86
CA ARG A 12 -2.68 9.28 4.61
C ARG A 12 -2.91 9.49 3.11
N GLU A 13 -1.87 9.35 2.29
CA GLU A 13 -1.98 9.53 0.84
C GLU A 13 -2.89 8.51 0.18
N TYR A 14 -2.81 7.24 0.61
CA TYR A 14 -3.77 6.22 0.19
C TYR A 14 -5.21 6.61 0.55
N THR A 15 -5.43 7.09 1.78
CA THR A 15 -6.76 7.49 2.25
C THR A 15 -7.32 8.65 1.43
N ASN A 16 -6.49 9.67 1.21
CA ASN A 16 -6.87 10.89 0.50
C ASN A 16 -7.18 10.61 -0.97
N LYS A 17 -6.30 9.88 -1.67
CA LYS A 17 -6.40 9.67 -3.11
C LYS A 17 -7.33 8.52 -3.49
N VAL A 18 -7.43 7.47 -2.67
CA VAL A 18 -8.08 6.21 -3.11
C VAL A 18 -9.25 5.84 -2.22
N ALA A 19 -9.04 5.71 -0.91
CA ALA A 19 -10.08 5.16 -0.02
C ALA A 19 -11.36 6.02 -0.01
N SER A 20 -11.22 7.34 -0.07
CA SER A 20 -12.34 8.27 -0.11
C SER A 20 -13.23 8.09 -1.35
N ILE A 21 -12.64 7.74 -2.49
CA ILE A 21 -13.36 7.52 -3.77
C ILE A 21 -13.99 6.14 -3.79
N MET A 22 -13.29 5.11 -3.31
CA MET A 22 -13.84 3.75 -3.16
C MET A 22 -15.12 3.76 -2.32
N LEU A 23 -15.10 4.44 -1.15
CA LEU A 23 -16.26 4.57 -0.28
C LEU A 23 -17.46 5.24 -0.98
N ARG A 24 -17.21 6.21 -1.85
CA ARG A 24 -18.27 6.90 -2.60
C ARG A 24 -18.89 6.04 -3.70
N ILE A 25 -18.10 5.14 -4.31
CA ILE A 25 -18.57 4.19 -5.33
C ILE A 25 -19.39 3.07 -4.70
N GLU A 26 -19.00 2.61 -3.51
CA GLU A 26 -19.69 1.58 -2.75
C GLU A 26 -20.98 2.09 -2.09
N ALA A 27 -21.10 3.40 -1.86
CA ALA A 27 -22.30 4.02 -1.31
C ALA A 27 -23.51 3.87 -2.27
N PRO A 28 -24.63 3.29 -1.83
CA PRO A 28 -25.82 3.12 -2.66
C PRO A 28 -26.38 4.49 -3.11
N GLY A 29 -26.55 4.67 -4.42
CA GLY A 29 -27.43 5.71 -4.99
C GLY A 29 -26.83 7.08 -5.30
N ILE A 30 -25.51 7.31 -5.15
CA ILE A 30 -24.97 8.69 -5.20
C ILE A 30 -24.15 9.01 -6.45
N PHE A 31 -23.61 8.05 -7.20
CA PHE A 31 -22.81 8.33 -8.40
C PHE A 31 -23.03 7.30 -9.51
N GLY A 32 -23.06 7.75 -10.77
CA GLY A 32 -23.03 6.82 -11.91
C GLY A 32 -21.75 5.99 -11.86
N LYS A 33 -21.88 4.68 -11.63
CA LYS A 33 -20.77 3.72 -11.40
C LYS A 33 -19.58 3.96 -12.34
N ASN A 34 -19.87 4.14 -13.63
CA ASN A 34 -18.84 4.33 -14.66
C ASN A 34 -17.99 5.60 -14.46
N LYS A 35 -18.58 6.71 -14.01
CA LYS A 35 -17.83 7.97 -13.76
C LYS A 35 -16.95 7.84 -12.52
N GLY A 36 -17.48 7.21 -11.46
CA GLY A 36 -16.72 6.91 -10.25
C GLY A 36 -15.56 5.95 -10.52
N GLU A 37 -15.77 4.89 -11.29
CA GLU A 37 -14.73 3.93 -11.66
C GLU A 37 -13.58 4.58 -12.45
N ALA A 38 -13.90 5.48 -13.40
CA ALA A 38 -12.88 6.21 -14.15
C ALA A 38 -12.06 7.17 -13.26
N GLU A 39 -12.72 7.85 -12.32
CA GLU A 39 -12.07 8.73 -11.34
C GLU A 39 -11.18 7.93 -10.36
N LEU A 40 -11.67 6.76 -9.93
CA LEU A 40 -10.91 5.84 -9.09
C LEU A 40 -9.65 5.36 -9.79
N ARG A 41 -9.75 4.94 -11.06
CA ARG A 41 -8.59 4.50 -11.84
C ARG A 41 -7.52 5.58 -11.92
N LYS A 42 -7.90 6.81 -12.29
CA LYS A 42 -6.97 7.95 -12.32
C LYS A 42 -6.31 8.20 -10.97
N SER A 43 -7.05 8.05 -9.89
CA SER A 43 -6.54 8.31 -8.55
C SER A 43 -5.64 7.18 -8.03
N ILE A 44 -5.92 5.94 -8.41
CA ILE A 44 -5.03 4.80 -8.19
C ILE A 44 -3.71 5.02 -8.93
N ASP A 45 -3.75 5.39 -10.21
CA ASP A 45 -2.55 5.64 -11.00
C ASP A 45 -1.72 6.80 -10.41
N ALA A 46 -2.39 7.88 -9.97
CA ALA A 46 -1.74 8.99 -9.28
C ALA A 46 -1.09 8.57 -7.95
N PHE A 47 -1.75 7.70 -7.18
CA PHE A 47 -1.19 7.16 -5.95
C PHE A 47 0.03 6.26 -6.23
N LYS A 48 -0.06 5.35 -7.22
CA LYS A 48 1.05 4.47 -7.60
C LYS A 48 2.28 5.27 -8.01
N ASN A 49 2.11 6.26 -8.88
CA ASN A 49 3.21 7.12 -9.34
C ASN A 49 3.87 7.88 -8.18
N TRP A 50 3.06 8.44 -7.27
CA TRP A 50 3.57 9.10 -6.07
C TRP A 50 4.33 8.13 -5.17
N PHE A 51 3.77 6.95 -4.92
CA PHE A 51 4.37 5.93 -4.05
C PHE A 51 5.72 5.43 -4.59
N ILE A 52 5.80 5.17 -5.90
CA ILE A 52 7.05 4.77 -6.57
C ILE A 52 8.09 5.90 -6.47
N GLY A 53 7.67 7.16 -6.64
CA GLY A 53 8.54 8.32 -6.44
C GLY A 53 9.14 8.36 -5.04
N MET A 54 8.28 8.22 -4.02
CA MET A 54 8.68 8.17 -2.61
C MET A 54 9.67 7.05 -2.29
N LEU A 55 9.47 5.85 -2.86
CA LEU A 55 10.40 4.73 -2.65
C LEU A 55 11.82 5.04 -3.18
N ARG A 56 11.93 5.86 -4.23
CA ARG A 56 13.22 6.18 -4.88
C ARG A 56 13.98 7.31 -4.21
N THR A 57 13.30 8.23 -3.53
CA THR A 57 13.90 9.50 -3.06
C THR A 57 14.23 9.50 -1.57
N GLU A 58 13.67 8.58 -0.79
CA GLU A 58 13.75 8.65 0.66
C GLU A 58 14.65 7.58 1.26
N THR A 59 15.58 8.01 2.12
CA THR A 59 16.24 7.14 3.11
C THR A 59 15.56 7.34 4.47
N LEU A 60 15.29 6.23 5.16
CA LEU A 60 14.64 6.27 6.47
C LEU A 60 15.69 6.22 7.57
N SER A 61 15.49 7.02 8.60
CA SER A 61 16.25 6.94 9.84
C SER A 61 15.48 6.03 10.79
N GLY A 62 16.05 4.86 11.07
CA GLY A 62 15.55 3.89 12.04
C GLY A 62 15.82 4.30 13.49
N PRO A 63 15.48 3.44 14.47
CA PRO A 63 16.00 3.55 15.82
C PRO A 63 17.55 3.63 15.77
N ASP A 64 18.14 4.44 16.64
CA ASP A 64 19.59 4.59 16.76
C ASP A 64 20.31 5.16 15.52
N ASN A 65 19.59 5.92 14.68
CA ASN A 65 20.11 6.57 13.46
C ASN A 65 20.63 5.59 12.38
N VAL A 66 20.18 4.34 12.40
CA VAL A 66 20.48 3.39 11.33
C VAL A 66 19.72 3.81 10.06
N GLU A 67 20.45 3.98 8.95
CA GLU A 67 19.82 4.21 7.65
C GLU A 67 19.18 2.92 7.14
N LEU A 68 17.86 2.98 6.91
CA LEU A 68 17.06 1.89 6.38
C LEU A 68 16.59 2.26 4.98
N ARG A 69 16.73 1.31 4.05
CA ARG A 69 16.10 1.42 2.74
C ARG A 69 14.58 1.33 2.92
N THR A 70 13.86 2.28 2.32
CA THR A 70 12.39 2.34 2.35
C THR A 70 11.75 1.03 1.88
N VAL A 71 12.31 0.44 0.82
CA VAL A 71 11.86 -0.83 0.25
C VAL A 71 11.88 -1.95 1.30
N ASP A 72 12.99 -2.11 2.03
CA ASP A 72 13.13 -3.16 3.06
C ASP A 72 12.17 -2.92 4.23
N TYR A 73 12.06 -1.67 4.67
CA TYR A 73 11.14 -1.28 5.73
C TYR A 73 9.68 -1.58 5.36
N ILE A 74 9.27 -1.25 4.13
CA ILE A 74 7.91 -1.52 3.65
C ILE A 74 7.68 -3.03 3.54
N CYS A 75 8.64 -3.79 3.02
CA CYS A 75 8.52 -5.25 2.92
C CYS A 75 8.27 -5.88 4.29
N HIS A 76 9.09 -5.52 5.27
CA HIS A 76 8.95 -6.01 6.63
C HIS A 76 7.61 -5.59 7.25
N THR A 77 7.27 -4.31 7.16
CA THR A 77 6.06 -3.73 7.77
C THR A 77 4.78 -4.33 7.19
N ALA A 78 4.73 -4.54 5.87
CA ALA A 78 3.57 -5.09 5.20
C ALA A 78 3.30 -6.56 5.56
N LEU A 79 4.35 -7.34 5.83
CA LEU A 79 4.24 -8.75 6.20
C LEU A 79 4.12 -8.99 7.71
N THR A 80 4.34 -7.95 8.52
CA THR A 80 4.24 -8.03 9.98
C THR A 80 2.79 -8.24 10.41
N LYS A 81 2.58 -9.20 11.31
CA LYS A 81 1.26 -9.57 11.84
C LYS A 81 1.20 -9.37 13.34
N GLU A 82 -0.01 -9.26 13.87
CA GLU A 82 -0.28 -9.36 15.31
C GLU A 82 0.31 -10.66 15.86
N ALA A 83 0.88 -10.60 17.07
CA ALA A 83 1.50 -11.76 17.71
C ALA A 83 0.49 -12.77 18.27
N ILE A 84 -0.79 -12.37 18.38
CA ILE A 84 -1.85 -13.15 19.02
C ILE A 84 -2.92 -13.48 17.97
N PRO A 85 -3.47 -14.71 17.95
CA PRO A 85 -4.58 -15.05 17.08
C PRO A 85 -5.82 -14.14 17.27
N PRO A 86 -6.55 -13.79 16.19
CA PRO A 86 -6.29 -14.15 14.80
C PRO A 86 -5.14 -13.33 14.21
N PHE A 87 -4.12 -13.98 13.64
CA PHE A 87 -2.90 -13.34 13.10
C PHE A 87 -3.19 -12.40 11.91
N ARG A 88 -3.60 -11.16 12.21
CA ARG A 88 -3.95 -10.13 11.23
C ARG A 88 -2.75 -9.24 10.90
N PRO A 89 -2.72 -8.59 9.73
CA PRO A 89 -1.68 -7.61 9.43
C PRO A 89 -1.68 -6.47 10.44
N LEU A 90 -0.49 -6.08 10.92
CA LEU A 90 -0.35 -4.99 11.89
C LEU A 90 -0.66 -3.62 11.26
N HIS A 91 -0.45 -3.49 9.95
CA HIS A 91 -0.67 -2.26 9.18
C HIS A 91 -1.63 -2.52 8.00
N PRO A 92 -2.95 -2.62 8.27
CA PRO A 92 -3.93 -3.02 7.27
C PRO A 92 -4.10 -1.99 6.14
N LEU A 93 -3.88 -0.69 6.40
CA LEU A 93 -3.96 0.34 5.36
C LEU A 93 -2.78 0.24 4.39
N LEU A 94 -1.57 -0.04 4.88
CA LEU A 94 -0.43 -0.35 4.02
C LEU A 94 -0.71 -1.56 3.13
N VAL A 95 -1.29 -2.64 3.70
CA VAL A 95 -1.67 -3.82 2.91
C VAL A 95 -2.69 -3.46 1.83
N LYS A 96 -3.71 -2.65 2.13
CA LYS A 96 -4.68 -2.19 1.13
C LYS A 96 -4.04 -1.32 0.05
N ALA A 97 -3.12 -0.43 0.42
CA ALA A 97 -2.38 0.40 -0.52
C ALA A 97 -1.52 -0.44 -1.48
N LEU A 98 -0.79 -1.43 -0.96
CA LEU A 98 0.01 -2.35 -1.76
C LEU A 98 -0.86 -3.28 -2.62
N SER A 99 -2.09 -3.58 -2.20
CA SER A 99 -3.03 -4.39 -2.97
C SER A 99 -3.55 -3.70 -4.23
N LEU A 100 -3.29 -2.40 -4.41
CA LEU A 100 -3.56 -1.69 -5.65
C LEU A 100 -2.59 -2.08 -6.77
N PHE A 101 -1.42 -2.60 -6.42
CA PHE A 101 -0.39 -2.99 -7.37
C PHE A 101 -0.65 -4.41 -7.88
N THR A 102 -0.38 -4.62 -9.17
CA THR A 102 -0.37 -5.97 -9.74
C THR A 102 0.79 -6.77 -9.16
N LEU A 103 0.72 -8.10 -9.27
CA LEU A 103 1.83 -8.94 -8.82
C LEU A 103 3.15 -8.55 -9.51
N GLN A 104 3.11 -8.30 -10.82
CA GLN A 104 4.27 -7.91 -11.62
C GLN A 104 4.88 -6.57 -11.17
N GLU A 105 4.03 -5.60 -10.82
CA GLU A 105 4.49 -4.32 -10.26
C GLU A 105 5.16 -4.51 -8.90
N LEU A 106 4.59 -5.36 -8.02
CA LEU A 106 5.20 -5.67 -6.73
C LEU A 106 6.54 -6.41 -6.89
N GLU A 107 6.63 -7.34 -7.83
CA GLU A 107 7.89 -8.03 -8.16
C GLU A 107 8.97 -7.05 -8.62
N ALA A 108 8.61 -6.09 -9.48
CA ALA A 108 9.53 -5.07 -9.96
C ALA A 108 10.01 -4.11 -8.87
N LEU A 109 9.17 -3.81 -7.87
CA LEU A 109 9.48 -2.86 -6.79
C LEU A 109 10.22 -3.50 -5.61
N PHE A 110 9.85 -4.73 -5.24
CA PHE A 110 10.24 -5.36 -3.97
C PHE A 110 10.88 -6.74 -4.15
N GLY A 111 10.89 -7.29 -5.37
CA GLY A 111 11.40 -8.61 -5.69
C GLY A 111 10.37 -9.74 -5.55
N SER A 112 10.63 -10.84 -6.24
CA SER A 112 9.69 -11.98 -6.35
C SER A 112 9.37 -12.66 -5.01
N ALA A 113 10.35 -12.73 -4.10
CA ALA A 113 10.13 -13.33 -2.79
C ALA A 113 9.10 -12.55 -1.96
N PHE A 114 9.17 -11.22 -1.98
CA PHE A 114 8.19 -10.38 -1.31
C PHE A 114 6.81 -10.51 -1.96
N ALA A 115 6.73 -10.38 -3.29
CA ALA A 115 5.49 -10.42 -4.03
C ALA A 115 4.71 -11.74 -3.79
N ALA A 116 5.41 -12.88 -3.79
CA ALA A 116 4.83 -14.18 -3.49
C ALA A 116 4.30 -14.28 -2.05
N ASN A 117 5.10 -13.84 -1.06
CA ASN A 117 4.69 -13.85 0.35
C ASN A 117 3.50 -12.92 0.62
N PHE A 118 3.51 -11.75 0.01
CA PHE A 118 2.43 -10.77 0.12
C PHE A 118 1.14 -11.31 -0.50
N SER A 119 1.21 -11.88 -1.72
CA SER A 119 0.07 -12.53 -2.38
C SER A 119 -0.53 -13.66 -1.53
N ASN A 120 0.31 -14.50 -0.94
CA ASN A 120 -0.15 -15.57 -0.03
C ASN A 120 -0.84 -15.02 1.21
N MET A 121 -0.38 -13.88 1.74
CA MET A 121 -0.98 -13.24 2.91
C MET A 121 -2.35 -12.61 2.59
N VAL A 122 -2.50 -11.95 1.44
CA VAL A 122 -3.75 -11.24 1.07
C VAL A 122 -4.76 -12.12 0.32
N GLY A 123 -4.36 -13.34 -0.07
CA GLY A 123 -5.18 -14.27 -0.85
C GLY A 123 -5.01 -14.10 -2.36
N LYS A 124 -5.00 -15.22 -3.10
CA LYS A 124 -4.67 -15.32 -4.54
C LYS A 124 -5.60 -14.56 -5.51
N GLY A 125 -6.64 -13.88 -5.03
CA GLY A 125 -7.60 -13.12 -5.86
C GLY A 125 -7.53 -11.60 -5.71
N THR A 126 -6.69 -11.11 -4.78
CA THR A 126 -6.68 -9.70 -4.37
C THR A 126 -5.78 -8.83 -5.25
N LEU A 127 -4.76 -9.44 -5.87
CA LEU A 127 -3.84 -8.78 -6.80
C LEU A 127 -4.20 -9.23 -8.21
N LYS A 128 -4.79 -8.33 -9.00
CA LYS A 128 -5.16 -8.58 -10.40
C LYS A 128 -4.13 -8.01 -11.36
#